data_AF-A0A0C2WK82-F1
#
_entry.id   AF-A0A0C2WK82-F1
#
_cell.length_a   1.000
_cell.length_b   1.000
_cell.length_c   1.000
_cell.angle_alpha   90.00
_cell.angle_beta   90.00
_cell.angle_gamma   90.00
#
_symmetry.space_group_name_H-M   'P 1'
#
loop_
_entity.id
_entity.type
_entity.pdbx_description
1 polymer ?
#
loop_
_entity_poly.entity_id
_entity_poly.type
_entity_poly.pdbx_seq_one_letter_code
_entity_poly.pdbx_strand_id
1 'polypeptide(L)'
;MGGFSIVAIRYEVADALERYQRQHNIEGVPSFKQLLQYVESEISMPISLARLEDSSGLTRMFLCCYVDTRIRVYDFEELMAVIVPPQFTRLKEILGIDGDLKRVFAPQGTIFSYDVDGKTRVKEQGLIALV
;
A
#
# COMPACT_ATOMS: atom_id res chain seq x y z
N MET A 1 -9.64 13.97 20.57
CA MET A 1 -8.65 12.98 20.11
C MET A 1 -9.13 12.46 18.77
N GLY A 2 -8.51 12.90 17.68
CA GLY A 2 -8.89 12.46 16.33
C GLY A 2 -8.31 11.08 16.07
N GLY A 3 -9.17 10.08 15.88
CA GLY A 3 -8.72 8.74 15.47
C GLY A 3 -8.26 8.80 14.01
N PHE A 4 -7.08 8.27 13.73
CA PHE A 4 -6.67 8.05 12.35
C PHE A 4 -7.49 6.90 11.78
N SER A 5 -8.04 7.10 10.57
CA SER A 5 -8.95 6.15 9.94
C SER A 5 -8.20 5.00 9.26
N ILE A 6 -6.91 5.17 8.99
CA ILE A 6 -6.08 4.20 8.27
C ILE A 6 -4.77 3.97 9.01
N VAL A 7 -4.43 2.68 9.18
CA VAL A 7 -3.13 2.21 9.65
C VAL A 7 -2.49 1.37 8.56
N ALA A 8 -1.20 1.59 8.28
CA ALA A 8 -0.50 0.81 7.26
C ALA A 8 0.97 0.55 7.60
N ILE A 9 1.47 -0.59 7.15
CA ILE A 9 2.90 -0.92 7.10
C ILE A 9 3.32 -0.94 5.65
N ARG A 10 4.27 -0.07 5.29
CA ARG A 10 4.43 0.33 3.89
C ARG A 10 5.86 0.71 3.49
N TYR A 11 6.10 0.63 2.18
CA TYR A 11 7.18 1.32 1.49
C TYR A 11 6.61 2.44 0.62
N GLU A 12 7.34 3.56 0.55
CA GLU A 12 7.04 4.64 -0.39
C GLU A 12 7.59 4.28 -1.77
N VAL A 13 6.72 4.31 -2.79
CA VAL A 13 7.06 3.73 -4.10
C VAL A 13 6.88 4.68 -5.27
N ALA A 14 6.56 5.96 -5.07
CA ALA A 14 6.24 6.86 -6.17
C ALA A 14 7.27 6.81 -7.31
N ASP A 15 8.55 7.00 -7.00
CA ASP A 15 9.63 7.00 -7.99
C ASP A 15 10.06 5.57 -8.39
N ALA A 16 10.00 4.63 -7.45
CA ALA A 16 10.37 3.23 -7.67
C ALA A 16 9.41 2.54 -8.66
N LEU A 17 8.11 2.82 -8.54
CA LEU A 17 7.06 2.24 -9.37
C LEU A 17 7.17 2.72 -10.82
N GLU A 18 7.42 4.01 -11.02
CA GLU A 18 7.59 4.59 -12.35
C GLU A 18 8.84 4.02 -13.03
N ARG A 19 9.96 3.91 -12.31
CA ARG A 19 11.18 3.27 -12.81
C ARG A 19 10.94 1.82 -13.21
N TYR A 20 10.24 1.06 -12.36
CA TYR A 20 9.96 -0.35 -12.60
C TYR A 20 9.05 -0.58 -13.81
N GLN A 21 8.02 0.25 -13.98
CA GLN A 21 7.14 0.19 -15.16
C GLN A 21 7.91 0.42 -16.46
N ARG A 22 8.83 1.40 -16.47
CA ARG A 22 9.68 1.68 -17.63
C ARG A 22 10.65 0.54 -17.94
N GLN A 23 11.20 -0.12 -16.91
CA GLN A 23 12.17 -1.21 -17.08
C GLN A 23 11.53 -2.50 -17.63
N HIS A 24 10.30 -2.82 -17.19
CA HIS A 24 9.59 -4.03 -17.60
C HIS A 24 8.75 -3.86 -18.88
N ASN A 25 8.91 -2.73 -19.57
CA ASN A 25 8.19 -2.38 -20.81
C ASN A 25 6.68 -2.62 -20.72
N ILE A 26 6.10 -2.29 -19.57
CA ILE A 26 4.66 -2.36 -19.35
C ILE A 26 4.05 -1.16 -20.10
N GLU A 27 3.87 -1.30 -21.41
CA GLU A 27 3.37 -0.24 -22.30
C GLU A 27 1.86 -0.01 -22.11
N GLY A 28 1.46 1.27 -22.00
CA GLY A 28 0.11 1.70 -21.65
C GLY A 28 -0.02 2.00 -20.15
N VAL A 29 -1.04 2.76 -19.74
CA VAL A 29 -1.32 3.00 -18.30
C VAL A 29 -1.60 1.63 -17.67
N PRO A 30 -0.67 1.06 -16.87
CA PRO A 30 -0.92 -0.25 -16.29
C PRO A 30 -2.04 -0.05 -15.30
N SER A 31 -3.11 -0.86 -15.40
CA SER A 31 -4.07 -0.91 -14.31
C SER A 31 -3.29 -1.29 -13.04
N PHE A 32 -3.48 -0.58 -11.92
CA PHE A 32 -2.82 -0.91 -10.66
C PHE A 32 -2.97 -2.40 -10.30
N LYS A 33 -4.04 -3.03 -10.79
CA LYS A 33 -4.27 -4.47 -10.81
C LYS A 33 -3.11 -5.28 -11.41
N GLN A 34 -2.71 -5.05 -12.65
CA GLN A 34 -1.66 -5.84 -13.32
C GLN A 34 -0.31 -5.70 -12.60
N LEU A 35 0.02 -4.48 -12.20
CA LEU A 35 1.24 -4.20 -11.45
C LEU A 35 1.25 -4.94 -10.11
N LEU A 36 0.16 -4.85 -9.34
CA LEU A 36 0.04 -5.55 -8.06
C LEU A 36 0.15 -7.06 -8.27
N GLN A 37 -0.54 -7.63 -9.26
CA GLN A 37 -0.47 -9.06 -9.55
C GLN A 37 0.96 -9.52 -9.92
N TYR A 38 1.68 -8.73 -10.72
CA TYR A 38 3.05 -9.05 -11.09
C TYR A 38 3.97 -9.04 -9.87
N VAL A 39 3.89 -7.98 -9.06
CA VAL A 39 4.69 -7.88 -7.84
C VAL A 39 4.33 -9.00 -6.86
N GLU A 40 3.04 -9.29 -6.64
CA GLU A 40 2.58 -10.41 -5.80
C GLU A 40 3.13 -11.76 -6.26
N SER A 41 3.29 -11.95 -7.57
CA SER A 41 3.88 -13.18 -8.13
C SER A 41 5.37 -13.33 -7.81
N GLU A 42 6.13 -12.23 -7.82
CA GLU A 42 7.56 -12.20 -7.51
C GLU A 42 7.83 -12.46 -6.01
N ILE A 43 7.02 -11.87 -5.12
CA ILE A 43 7.18 -12.03 -3.66
C ILE A 43 6.34 -13.16 -3.06
N SER A 44 5.47 -13.79 -3.86
CA SER A 44 4.57 -14.87 -3.43
C SER A 44 3.71 -14.52 -2.20
N MET A 45 3.27 -13.26 -2.10
CA MET A 45 2.38 -12.79 -1.04
C MET A 45 1.47 -11.66 -1.53
N PRO A 46 0.25 -11.54 -0.99
CA PRO A 46 -0.65 -10.45 -1.35
C PRO A 46 -0.14 -9.12 -0.83
N ILE A 47 -0.31 -8.06 -1.62
CA ILE A 47 0.00 -6.69 -1.25
C ILE A 47 -1.14 -5.73 -1.63
N SER A 48 -1.08 -4.54 -1.08
CA SER A 48 -2.03 -3.47 -1.37
C SER A 48 -1.29 -2.21 -1.79
N LEU A 49 -1.80 -1.51 -2.80
CA LEU A 49 -1.38 -0.15 -3.11
C LEU A 49 -2.26 0.82 -2.34
N ALA A 50 -1.67 1.61 -1.46
CA ALA A 50 -2.35 2.65 -0.72
C ALA A 50 -1.95 4.02 -1.29
N ARG A 51 -2.96 4.79 -1.67
CA ARG A 51 -2.84 6.21 -2.00
C ARG A 51 -3.27 6.98 -0.76
N LEU A 52 -2.29 7.42 0.04
CA LEU A 52 -2.55 8.04 1.34
C LEU A 52 -2.26 9.54 1.27
N GLU A 53 -3.11 10.33 1.92
CA GLU A 53 -2.94 11.77 2.04
C GLU A 53 -2.33 12.11 3.41
N ASP A 54 -1.33 12.98 3.41
CA ASP A 54 -0.75 13.49 4.65
C ASP A 54 -1.53 14.71 5.18
N SER A 55 -1.12 15.20 6.35
CA SER A 55 -1.74 16.38 6.99
C SER A 55 -1.57 17.68 6.19
N SER A 56 -0.70 17.69 5.17
CA SER A 56 -0.47 18.82 4.28
C SER A 56 -1.28 18.71 2.98
N GLY A 57 -2.13 17.69 2.85
CA GLY A 57 -2.92 17.42 1.66
C GLY A 57 -2.14 16.76 0.52
N LEU A 58 -0.88 16.38 0.75
CA LEU A 58 -0.07 15.74 -0.27
C LEU A 58 -0.41 14.26 -0.33
N THR A 59 -0.80 13.82 -1.52
CA THR A 59 -1.11 12.43 -1.76
C THR A 59 0.11 11.68 -2.27
N ARG A 60 0.43 10.55 -1.64
CA ARG A 60 1.58 9.71 -2.03
C ARG A 60 1.16 8.25 -2.19
N MET A 61 1.92 7.51 -2.99
CA MET A 61 1.67 6.10 -3.30
C MET A 61 2.60 5.19 -2.51
N PHE A 62 2.00 4.13 -1.96
CA PHE A 62 2.69 3.20 -1.08
C PHE A 62 2.28 1.76 -1.36
N LEU A 63 3.25 0.85 -1.41
CA LEU A 63 2.94 -0.58 -1.31
C LEU A 63 2.92 -0.99 0.15
N CYS A 64 1.90 -1.78 0.51
CA CYS A 64 1.62 -2.15 1.90
C CYS A 64 1.44 -3.66 2.02
N CYS A 65 2.08 -4.28 3.01
CA CYS A 65 1.80 -5.66 3.43
C CYS A 65 0.65 -5.74 4.43
N TYR A 66 0.35 -4.63 5.09
CA TYR A 66 -0.71 -4.52 6.07
C TYR A 66 -1.38 -3.17 5.91
N VAL A 67 -2.71 -3.20 5.83
CA VAL A 67 -3.57 -2.02 5.85
C VAL A 67 -4.80 -2.37 6.68
N ASP A 68 -5.10 -1.55 7.68
CA ASP A 68 -6.34 -1.63 8.43
C ASP A 68 -7.07 -0.29 8.30
N THR A 69 -8.28 -0.35 7.75
CA THR A 69 -9.18 0.78 7.51
C THR A 69 -10.35 0.81 8.48
N ARG A 70 -10.35 -0.07 9.49
CA ARG A 70 -11.41 -0.08 10.51
C ARG A 70 -11.30 1.18 11.36
N ILE A 71 -12.42 1.88 11.51
CA ILE A 71 -12.57 3.03 12.40
C ILE A 71 -12.49 2.52 13.85
N ARG A 72 -11.28 2.43 14.39
CA ARG A 72 -11.00 2.14 15.79
C ARG A 72 -9.78 2.93 16.25
N VAL A 73 -9.65 3.09 17.56
CA VAL A 73 -8.41 3.61 18.16
C VAL A 73 -7.40 2.48 18.13
N TYR A 74 -6.23 2.75 17.56
CA TYR A 74 -5.09 1.83 17.58
C TYR A 74 -4.11 2.31 18.64
N ASP A 75 -3.65 1.37 19.44
CA ASP A 75 -2.51 1.60 20.31
C ASP A 75 -1.22 1.42 19.50
N PHE A 76 -0.22 2.25 19.78
CA PHE A 76 1.07 2.18 19.09
C PHE A 76 1.71 0.79 19.24
N GLU A 77 1.53 0.15 20.41
CA GLU A 77 2.03 -1.19 20.69
C GLU A 77 1.41 -2.25 19.77
N GLU A 78 0.10 -2.16 19.47
CA GLU A 78 -0.56 -3.09 18.55
C GLU A 78 0.05 -3.01 17.15
N LEU A 79 0.27 -1.79 16.64
CA LEU A 79 0.87 -1.58 15.33
C LEU A 79 2.33 -2.07 15.28
N MET A 80 3.09 -1.86 16.35
CA MET A 80 4.46 -2.34 16.46
C MET A 80 4.53 -3.87 16.55
N ALA A 81 3.53 -4.51 17.16
CA ALA A 81 3.41 -5.96 17.26
C ALA A 81 3.03 -6.65 15.95
N VAL A 82 2.50 -5.91 14.95
CA VAL A 82 2.22 -6.49 13.63
C VAL A 82 3.53 -6.95 12.97
N ILE A 83 3.61 -8.26 12.77
CA ILE A 83 4.74 -8.92 12.13
C ILE A 83 4.74 -8.60 10.64
N VAL A 84 5.89 -8.16 10.15
CA VAL A 84 6.12 -7.90 8.73
C VAL A 84 6.55 -9.22 8.07
N PRO A 85 5.84 -9.70 7.04
CA PRO A 85 6.27 -10.89 6.33
C PRO A 85 7.68 -10.69 5.74
N PRO A 86 8.62 -11.64 5.94
CA PRO A 86 9.98 -11.53 5.38
C PRO A 86 10.01 -11.39 3.85
N GLN A 87 9.00 -11.90 3.16
CA GLN A 87 8.86 -11.76 1.72
C GLN A 87 8.66 -10.29 1.32
N PHE A 88 8.00 -9.50 2.16
CA PHE A 88 7.71 -8.10 1.87
C PHE A 88 8.98 -7.25 1.84
N THR A 89 10.00 -7.60 2.63
CA THR A 89 11.25 -6.83 2.65
C THR A 89 12.03 -6.94 1.34
N ARG A 90 11.77 -7.99 0.54
CA ARG A 90 12.34 -8.16 -0.81
C ARG A 90 11.85 -7.14 -1.83
N LEU A 91 10.73 -6.45 -1.55
CA LEU A 91 10.24 -5.38 -2.42
C LEU A 91 11.27 -4.28 -2.66
N LYS A 92 12.12 -3.99 -1.67
CA LYS A 92 13.19 -3.00 -1.83
C LYS A 92 14.13 -3.36 -2.97
N GLU A 93 14.51 -4.64 -3.06
CA GLU A 93 15.42 -5.14 -4.08
C GLU A 93 14.73 -5.21 -5.44
N ILE A 94 13.49 -5.72 -5.49
CA ILE A 94 12.73 -5.90 -6.73
C ILE A 94 12.39 -4.56 -7.40
N LEU A 95 11.93 -3.59 -6.62
CA LEU A 95 11.47 -2.30 -7.13
C LEU A 95 12.55 -1.20 -7.06
N GLY A 96 13.73 -1.50 -6.49
CA GLY A 96 14.77 -0.49 -6.25
C GLY A 96 14.29 0.64 -5.34
N ILE A 97 13.71 0.30 -4.19
CA ILE A 97 13.19 1.29 -3.24
C ILE A 97 14.31 1.75 -2.31
N ASP A 98 14.58 3.05 -2.33
CA ASP A 98 15.63 3.68 -1.53
C ASP A 98 15.21 3.95 -0.07
N GLY A 99 13.90 3.93 0.23
CA GLY A 99 13.33 4.27 1.55
C GLY A 99 13.02 3.07 2.46
N ASP A 100 13.01 3.31 3.78
CA ASP A 100 12.72 2.28 4.78
C ASP A 100 11.24 1.93 4.95
N LEU A 101 11.01 0.78 5.57
CA LEU A 101 9.69 0.31 5.94
C LEU A 101 9.14 1.23 7.03
N LYS A 102 7.97 1.81 6.80
CA LYS A 102 7.32 2.71 7.75
C LYS A 102 6.00 2.11 8.22
N ARG A 103 5.76 2.23 9.53
CA ARG A 103 4.44 2.03 10.14
C ARG A 103 3.81 3.40 10.31
N VAL A 104 2.64 3.63 9.74
CA VAL A 104 2.04 4.96 9.69
C VAL A 104 0.57 4.95 10.03
N PHE A 105 0.12 6.13 10.43
CA PHE A 105 -1.27 6.50 10.55
C PHE A 105 -1.57 7.54 9.47
N ALA A 106 -2.70 7.38 8.78
CA ALA A 106 -3.16 8.35 7.81
C ALA A 106 -4.61 8.77 8.11
N PRO A 107 -4.95 10.07 7.96
CA PRO A 107 -6.30 10.57 8.17
C PRO A 107 -7.25 10.14 7.05
N GLN A 108 -6.74 9.96 5.83
CA GLN A 108 -7.51 9.56 4.66
C GLN A 108 -6.65 8.90 3.58
N GLY A 109 -7.32 8.17 2.69
CA GLY A 109 -6.67 7.54 1.55
C GLY A 109 -7.54 6.50 0.85
N THR A 110 -7.05 6.04 -0.29
CA THR A 110 -7.67 5.00 -1.12
C THR A 110 -6.79 3.78 -1.15
N ILE A 111 -7.38 2.61 -0.91
CA ILE A 111 -6.66 1.33 -0.91
C ILE A 111 -7.08 0.53 -2.14
N PHE A 112 -6.11 0.10 -2.92
CA PHE A 112 -6.26 -0.80 -4.05
C PHE A 112 -5.63 -2.14 -3.68
N SER A 113 -6.42 -3.20 -3.66
CA SER A 113 -5.93 -4.57 -3.43
C SER A 113 -6.78 -5.52 -4.27
N TYR A 114 -6.14 -6.42 -5.01
CA TYR A 114 -6.82 -7.25 -6.00
C TYR A 114 -6.40 -8.71 -5.87
N ASP A 115 -7.35 -9.64 -5.94
CA ASP A 115 -7.03 -11.07 -5.97
C ASP A 115 -6.44 -11.54 -7.32
N VAL A 116 -6.21 -12.84 -7.45
CA VAL A 116 -5.64 -13.44 -8.67
C VAL A 116 -6.58 -13.31 -9.88
N ASP A 117 -7.89 -13.31 -9.67
CA ASP A 117 -8.90 -13.00 -10.69
C ASP A 117 -9.00 -11.48 -10.94
N GLY A 118 -8.35 -10.72 -10.05
CA GLY A 118 -8.31 -9.29 -9.90
C GLY A 118 -9.66 -8.64 -9.60
N LYS A 119 -10.43 -9.29 -8.75
CA LYS A 119 -11.50 -8.67 -7.96
C LYS A 119 -10.90 -7.96 -6.77
N THR A 120 -11.53 -6.87 -6.32
CA THR A 120 -11.03 -6.11 -5.17
C THR A 120 -11.13 -6.94 -3.87
N ARG A 121 -10.05 -6.95 -3.08
CA ARG A 121 -10.04 -7.50 -1.71
C ARG A 121 -10.56 -6.50 -0.67
N VAL A 122 -10.66 -5.23 -1.05
CA VAL A 122 -11.15 -4.16 -0.18
C VAL A 122 -12.67 -4.21 -0.19
N LYS A 123 -13.28 -4.59 0.94
CA LYS A 123 -14.73 -4.43 1.14
C LYS A 123 -15.02 -2.93 1.23
N GLU A 124 -16.04 -2.45 0.52
CA GLU A 124 -16.43 -1.02 0.37
C GLU A 124 -16.75 -0.24 1.67
N GLN A 125 -16.41 -0.75 2.85
CA GLN A 125 -16.72 -0.11 4.14
C GLN A 125 -15.71 0.98 4.58
N GLY A 126 -14.80 1.43 3.71
CA GLY A 126 -13.74 2.39 4.07
C GLY A 126 -13.59 3.61 3.16
N LEU A 127 -14.44 3.77 2.15
CA LEU A 127 -14.42 4.97 1.29
C LEU A 127 -15.32 6.04 1.92
N ILE A 128 -14.77 6.82 2.86
CA ILE A 128 -15.27 8.19 3.04
C ILE A 128 -14.73 8.98 1.85
N ALA A 129 -15.44 8.89 0.72
CA ALA A 129 -15.38 9.92 -0.30
C ALA A 129 -16.22 11.09 0.25
N LEU A 130 -15.56 12.10 0.82
CA LEU A 130 -16.20 13.41 0.96
C LEU A 130 -16.06 14.11 -0.40
N VAL A 131 -17.23 14.41 -0.96
CA VAL A 131 -17.51 15.08 -2.24
C VAL A 131 -16.76 16.39 -2.37
#